data_AF-A0A7X6VIT4-F1
#
_entry.id   AF-A0A7X6VIT4-F1
#
_cell.length_a   1.000
_cell.length_b   1.000
_cell.length_c   1.000
_cell.angle_alpha   90.00
_cell.angle_beta   90.00
_cell.angle_gamma   90.00
#
_symmetry.space_group_name_H-M   'P 1'
#
loop_
_entity.id
_entity.type
_entity.pdbx_description
1 polymer ?
#
loop_
_entity_poly.entity_id
_entity_poly.type
_entity_poly.pdbx_seq_one_letter_code
_entity_poly.pdbx_strand_id
1 'polypeptide(L)' 'MSISSDLVKQYEGLDRLEASRLAVALTTEIGKSMAAYIDGYYMITPFMRTDLICEIMKNLK' A
#
# COMPACT_ATOMS: atom_id res chain seq x y z
N MET A 1 -12.13 -8.84 10.50
CA MET A 1 -11.46 -7.61 10.01
C MET A 1 -12.14 -7.25 8.69
N SER A 2 -12.77 -6.09 8.59
CA SER A 2 -13.44 -5.64 7.36
C SER A 2 -12.62 -4.54 6.69
N ILE A 3 -12.57 -4.56 5.36
CA ILE A 3 -11.98 -3.49 4.55
C ILE A 3 -13.08 -2.46 4.28
N SER A 4 -12.72 -1.15 4.28
CA SER A 4 -13.66 -0.08 3.92
C SER A 4 -14.22 -0.30 2.50
N SER A 5 -15.54 -0.14 2.34
CA SER A 5 -16.20 -0.27 1.03
C SER A 5 -15.67 0.72 -0.01
N ASP A 6 -15.30 1.93 0.43
CA ASP A 6 -14.77 2.96 -0.48
C ASP A 6 -13.37 2.63 -0.97
N LEU A 7 -12.59 1.90 -0.17
CA LEU A 7 -11.29 1.37 -0.61
C LEU A 7 -11.49 0.26 -1.65
N VAL A 8 -12.44 -0.64 -1.43
CA VAL A 8 -12.74 -1.74 -2.37
C VAL A 8 -13.18 -1.19 -3.73
N LYS A 9 -14.08 -0.19 -3.74
CA LYS A 9 -14.57 0.44 -4.98
C LYS A 9 -13.46 1.03 -5.83
N GLN A 10 -12.39 1.56 -5.24
CA GLN A 10 -11.26 2.11 -5.99
C GLN A 10 -10.50 1.05 -6.80
N TYR A 11 -10.60 -0.24 -6.42
CA TYR A 11 -9.97 -1.34 -7.15
C TYR A 11 -10.87 -1.94 -8.24
N GLU A 12 -12.16 -1.56 -8.31
CA GLU A 12 -13.09 -2.13 -9.27
C GLU A 12 -12.69 -1.79 -10.71
N GLY A 13 -12.62 -2.81 -11.58
CA GLY A 13 -12.29 -2.64 -13.00
C GLY A 13 -10.82 -2.37 -13.31
N LEU A 14 -9.95 -2.29 -12.29
CA LEU A 14 -8.52 -2.12 -12.51
C LEU A 14 -7.86 -3.40 -13.02
N ASP A 15 -6.91 -3.25 -13.94
CA ASP A 15 -6.00 -4.33 -14.28
C ASP A 15 -4.92 -4.53 -13.21
N ARG A 16 -4.07 -5.54 -13.40
CA ARG A 16 -3.03 -5.89 -12.43
C ARG A 16 -2.02 -4.76 -12.19
N LEU A 17 -1.65 -4.01 -13.23
CA LEU A 17 -0.66 -2.94 -13.13
C LEU A 17 -1.28 -1.71 -12.47
N GLU A 18 -2.50 -1.34 -12.85
CA GLU A 18 -3.26 -0.25 -12.20
C GLU A 18 -3.49 -0.55 -10.73
N ALA A 19 -3.96 -1.75 -10.39
CA ALA A 19 -4.16 -2.16 -9.01
C ALA A 19 -2.85 -2.16 -8.20
N SER A 20 -1.74 -2.53 -8.83
CA SER A 20 -0.41 -2.50 -8.20
C SER A 20 0.04 -1.07 -7.90
N ARG A 21 -0.13 -0.15 -8.85
CA ARG A 21 0.17 1.28 -8.65
C ARG A 21 -0.69 1.89 -7.56
N LEU A 22 -2.00 1.60 -7.58
CA LEU A 22 -2.93 2.06 -6.56
C LEU A 22 -2.52 1.57 -5.16
N ALA A 23 -2.16 0.29 -5.03
CA ALA A 23 -1.71 -0.28 -3.77
C ALA A 23 -0.45 0.41 -3.22
N VAL A 24 0.54 0.67 -4.08
CA VAL A 24 1.77 1.39 -3.68
C VAL A 24 1.44 2.82 -3.25
N ALA A 25 0.61 3.53 -4.03
CA ALA A 25 0.24 4.91 -3.77
C ALA A 25 -0.46 5.07 -2.41
N LEU A 26 -1.53 4.29 -2.20
CA LEU A 26 -2.32 4.34 -0.96
C LEU A 26 -1.48 3.96 0.26
N THR A 27 -0.68 2.88 0.16
CA THR A 27 0.15 2.45 1.29
C THR A 27 1.24 3.47 1.60
N THR A 28 1.82 4.11 0.57
CA THR A 28 2.79 5.19 0.74
C THR A 28 2.17 6.41 1.43
N GLU A 29 0.97 6.81 1.01
CA GLU A 29 0.25 7.94 1.60
C GLU A 29 -0.05 7.70 3.09
N ILE A 30 -0.61 6.53 3.40
CA ILE A 30 -0.87 6.11 4.78
C ILE A 30 0.44 6.09 5.56
N GLY A 31 1.49 5.46 5.02
CA GLY A 31 2.79 5.40 5.69
C GLY A 31 3.32 6.79 6.04
N LYS A 32 3.32 7.72 5.08
CA LYS A 32 3.75 9.11 5.28
C LYS A 32 2.92 9.84 6.33
N SER A 33 1.60 9.62 6.37
CA SER A 33 0.73 10.30 7.33
C SER A 33 0.99 9.90 8.78
N MET A 34 1.55 8.71 9.02
CA MET A 34 1.90 8.22 10.36
C MET A 34 3.36 8.46 10.76
N ALA A 35 4.22 8.90 9.84
CA ALA A 35 5.68 8.97 10.04
C ALA A 35 6.11 9.79 11.28
N ALA A 36 5.36 10.84 11.63
CA ALA A 36 5.67 11.69 12.78
C ALA A 36 5.34 11.04 14.15
N TYR A 37 4.66 9.90 14.15
CA TYR A 37 4.09 9.27 15.35
C TYR A 37 4.64 7.88 15.64
N ILE A 38 5.58 7.38 14.82
CA ILE A 38 6.11 6.01 14.90
C ILE A 38 7.62 5.99 14.67
N ASP A 39 8.30 5.00 15.23
CA ASP A 39 9.74 4.78 15.01
C ASP A 39 10.05 3.95 13.74
N GLY A 40 9.04 3.36 13.11
CA GLY A 40 9.19 2.56 11.90
C GLY A 40 7.95 1.75 11.52
N TYR A 41 8.03 1.05 10.39
CA TYR A 41 6.93 0.26 9.83
C TYR A 41 7.20 -1.24 9.92
N TYR A 42 6.17 -2.01 10.24
CA TYR A 42 6.15 -3.46 10.03
C TYR A 42 5.36 -3.77 8.75
N MET A 43 6.02 -4.38 7.75
CA MET A 43 5.39 -4.72 6.46
C MET A 43 5.32 -6.23 6.25
N ILE A 44 4.19 -6.70 5.72
CA ILE A 44 3.97 -8.08 5.34
C ILE A 44 4.06 -8.18 3.82
N THR A 45 4.65 -9.26 3.30
CA THR A 45 4.69 -9.53 1.86
C THR A 45 3.73 -10.66 1.50
N PRO A 46 2.42 -10.39 1.37
CA PRO A 46 1.46 -11.42 0.98
C PRO A 46 1.67 -11.83 -0.47
N PHE A 47 1.42 -13.12 -0.77
CA PHE A 47 1.42 -13.67 -2.13
C PHE A 47 2.73 -13.43 -2.91
N MET A 48 3.87 -13.38 -2.22
CA MET A 48 5.19 -13.13 -2.81
C MET A 48 5.28 -11.81 -3.61
N ARG A 49 4.46 -10.80 -3.27
CA ARG A 49 4.50 -9.46 -3.88
C ARG A 49 5.61 -8.58 -3.29
N THR A 50 6.83 -9.09 -3.30
CA THR A 50 8.02 -8.36 -2.82
C THR A 50 8.26 -7.09 -3.64
N ASP A 51 7.86 -7.08 -4.91
CA ASP A 51 7.92 -5.94 -5.81
C ASP A 51 7.22 -4.71 -5.22
N LEU A 52 5.98 -4.87 -4.74
CA LEU A 52 5.20 -3.78 -4.17
C LEU A 52 5.82 -3.25 -2.88
N ILE A 53 6.22 -4.15 -1.99
CA ILE A 53 6.79 -3.78 -0.69
C ILE A 53 8.12 -3.04 -0.87
N CYS A 54 8.98 -3.50 -1.80
CA CYS A 54 10.21 -2.81 -2.15
C CYS A 54 9.97 -1.40 -2.70
N GLU A 55 8.94 -1.20 -3.51
CA GLU A 55 8.58 0.12 -4.03
C GLU A 55 8.06 1.05 -2.93
N ILE A 56 7.18 0.55 -2.06
CA ILE A 56 6.67 1.30 -0.90
C ILE A 56 7.82 1.72 0.02
N MET A 57 8.73 0.81 0.36
CA MET A 57 9.89 1.12 1.19
C MET A 57 10.80 2.18 0.57
N LYS A 58 10.95 2.21 -0.77
CA LYS A 58 11.69 3.27 -1.45
C LYS A 58 11.02 4.63 -1.32
N ASN A 59 9.68 4.68 -1.32
CA ASN A 59 8.92 5.93 -1.21
C ASN A 59 8.84 6.49 0.23
N LEU A 60 9.13 5.66 1.23
CA LEU A 60 9.11 6.01 2.66
C LEU A 60 10.50 6.32 3.25
N LYS A 61 11.57 6.16 2.46
CA LYS A 61 12.89 6.69 2.78
C LYS A 61 12.95 8.18 2.51
#